data_AF-A0A1S3CZH2-F1
#
_entry.id   AF-A0A1S3CZH2-F1
#
_cell.length_a   1.000
_cell.length_b   1.000
_cell.length_c   1.000
_cell.angle_alpha   90.00
_cell.angle_beta   90.00
_cell.angle_gamma   90.00
#
_symmetry.space_group_name_H-M   'P 1'
#
loop_
_entity.id
_entity.type
_entity.pdbx_description
1 polymer ?
#
loop_
_entity_poly.entity_id
_entity_poly.type
_entity_poly.pdbx_seq_one_letter_code
_entity_poly.pdbx_strand_id
1 'polypeptide(L)'
;MSPDQSHLYSCGDDSNIFSYRINDPARQTVVPPLEFSNVKVKDLDVELPEDIEKSLEEEKQKIRYGNRMAEANRAKQNLRNVLATLQNQLGLILRRLNDIPESIRPSDEDFELDPRITEATIRMAKEPLELIKTKMRYDIEKSKFGFEKLYNYFLRDVDCFYKYVFDTKVGQSRFDCLTDLEVGSYFPPLTLLRGGLIDLARSDSWS
;
A
#
# COMPACT_ATOMS: atom_id res chain seq x y z
N MET A 1 -17.81 23.07 30.74
CA MET A 1 -17.11 24.02 31.64
C MET A 1 -18.06 24.38 32.76
N SER A 2 -17.60 24.47 34.01
CA SER A 2 -18.45 24.79 35.15
C SER A 2 -18.94 26.25 35.10
N PRO A 3 -20.09 26.60 35.72
CA PRO A 3 -20.62 27.97 35.72
C PRO A 3 -19.70 29.01 36.35
N ASP A 4 -18.91 28.60 37.33
CA ASP A 4 -17.87 29.39 37.99
C ASP A 4 -16.54 29.42 37.21
N GLN A 5 -16.50 28.80 36.03
CA GLN A 5 -15.32 28.67 35.15
C GLN A 5 -14.06 28.15 35.87
N SER A 6 -14.22 27.43 36.98
CA SER A 6 -13.10 26.89 37.77
C SER A 6 -12.70 25.48 37.30
N HIS A 7 -13.61 24.75 36.65
CA HIS A 7 -13.40 23.39 36.19
C HIS A 7 -13.77 23.20 34.70
N LEU A 8 -12.93 22.47 33.98
CA LEU A 8 -13.18 21.98 32.63
C LEU A 8 -13.48 20.48 32.69
N TYR A 9 -14.42 20.03 31.87
CA TYR A 9 -14.78 18.61 31.77
C TYR A 9 -14.63 18.14 30.34
N SER A 10 -14.09 16.93 30.16
CA SER A 10 -14.04 16.23 28.87
C SER A 10 -14.45 14.78 29.02
N CYS A 11 -15.11 14.23 28.00
CA CYS A 11 -15.42 12.81 27.92
C CYS A 11 -14.51 12.13 26.88
N GLY A 12 -13.99 10.96 27.24
CA GLY A 12 -13.30 10.05 26.34
C GLY A 12 -14.26 9.03 25.71
N ASP A 13 -13.84 8.43 24.60
CA ASP A 13 -14.57 7.35 23.90
C ASP A 13 -14.60 6.04 24.73
N ASP A 14 -13.78 5.96 25.77
CA ASP A 14 -13.66 4.87 26.74
C ASP A 14 -14.62 5.00 27.94
N SER A 15 -15.63 5.89 27.85
CA SER A 15 -16.58 6.22 28.93
C SER A 15 -15.94 6.84 30.18
N ASN A 16 -14.68 7.29 30.11
CA ASN A 16 -14.07 8.03 31.20
C ASN A 16 -14.43 9.52 31.13
N ILE A 17 -14.66 10.11 32.31
CA ILE A 17 -14.91 11.54 32.48
C ILE A 17 -13.73 12.15 33.21
N PHE A 18 -13.08 13.12 32.56
CA PHE A 18 -11.95 13.86 33.14
C PHE A 18 -12.41 15.24 33.61
N SER A 19 -11.99 15.63 34.81
CA SER A 19 -12.18 16.97 35.36
C SER A 19 -10.84 17.66 35.56
N TYR A 20 -10.67 18.85 35.01
CA TYR A 20 -9.48 19.67 35.14
C TYR A 20 -9.79 20.90 35.96
N ARG A 21 -8.97 21.21 36.97
CA ARG A 21 -9.06 22.47 37.71
C ARG A 21 -8.23 23.52 36.99
N ILE A 22 -8.86 24.63 36.61
CA ILE A 22 -8.19 25.76 35.97
C ILE A 22 -7.52 26.59 37.07
N ASN A 23 -6.19 26.50 37.16
CA ASN A 23 -5.40 27.28 38.11
C ASN A 23 -4.82 28.51 37.39
N ASP A 24 -5.63 29.56 37.27
CA ASP A 24 -5.21 30.83 36.65
C ASP A 24 -4.67 31.79 37.73
N PRO A 25 -3.36 32.06 37.78
CA PRO A 25 -2.77 32.98 38.76
C PRO A 25 -3.23 34.43 38.56
N ALA A 26 -3.78 34.80 37.40
CA ALA A 26 -4.30 36.15 37.15
C ALA A 26 -5.71 36.39 37.70
N ARG A 27 -6.45 35.33 38.08
CA ARG A 27 -7.82 35.43 38.62
C ARG A 27 -7.87 35.52 40.15
N GLN A 28 -6.74 35.33 40.84
CA GLN A 28 -6.64 35.41 42.30
C GLN A 28 -6.38 36.83 42.83
N THR A 29 -6.06 37.79 41.96
CA THR A 29 -5.94 39.20 42.33
C THR A 29 -7.21 39.93 41.92
N VAL A 30 -7.93 40.50 42.89
CA VAL A 30 -8.93 41.53 42.64
C VAL A 30 -8.17 42.76 42.13
N VAL A 31 -7.99 42.85 40.81
CA VAL A 31 -7.35 44.00 40.17
C VAL A 31 -8.42 45.11 40.01
N PRO A 32 -8.20 46.34 40.51
CA PRO A 32 -9.10 47.45 40.26
C PRO A 32 -9.13 47.80 38.76
N PRO A 33 -10.21 48.42 38.23
CA PRO A 33 -10.36 48.64 36.80
C PRO A 33 -9.23 49.52 36.25
N LEU A 34 -8.45 48.99 35.31
CA LEU A 34 -7.47 49.75 34.54
C LEU A 34 -8.21 50.57 33.47
N GLU A 35 -8.00 51.89 33.48
CA GLU A 35 -8.46 52.77 32.40
C GLU A 35 -7.63 52.51 31.15
N PHE A 36 -8.27 52.01 30.10
CA PHE A 36 -7.65 51.84 28.80
C PHE A 36 -7.58 53.18 28.08
N SER A 37 -6.39 53.79 27.99
CA SER A 37 -6.15 54.84 26.99
C SER A 37 -6.07 54.16 25.62
N ASN A 38 -6.92 54.59 24.69
CA ASN A 38 -6.98 54.09 23.31
C ASN A 38 -5.69 54.43 22.54
N VAL A 39 -4.64 53.63 22.72
CA VAL A 39 -3.47 53.66 21.84
C VAL A 39 -3.78 52.73 20.67
N LYS A 40 -3.93 53.32 19.48
CA LYS A 40 -4.00 52.57 18.23
C LYS A 40 -2.71 51.77 18.07
N VAL A 41 -2.82 50.46 18.28
CA VAL A 41 -1.77 49.50 17.92
C VAL A 41 -1.66 49.59 16.39
N LYS A 42 -0.56 50.16 15.90
CA LYS A 42 -0.19 49.97 14.50
C LYS A 42 0.06 48.48 14.31
N ASP A 43 -0.59 47.90 13.32
CA ASP A 43 -0.34 46.55 12.86
C ASP A 43 1.18 46.42 12.58
N LEU A 44 1.88 45.79 13.52
CA LEU A 44 3.23 45.32 13.30
C LEU A 44 3.06 44.03 12.50
N ASP A 45 3.19 44.13 11.18
CA ASP A 45 3.54 43.00 10.33
C ASP A 45 4.90 42.47 10.82
N VAL A 46 4.82 41.54 11.77
CA VAL A 46 5.95 40.70 12.13
C VAL A 46 5.95 39.58 11.10
N GLU A 47 6.75 39.74 10.05
CA GLU A 47 7.21 38.61 9.25
C GLU A 47 7.85 37.61 10.23
N LEU A 48 7.11 36.54 10.56
CA LEU A 48 7.65 35.45 11.35
C LEU A 48 8.79 34.82 10.54
N PRO A 49 10.01 34.68 11.10
CA PRO A 49 11.09 34.00 10.41
C PRO A 49 10.68 32.55 10.10
N GLU A 50 11.04 32.06 8.91
CA GLU A 50 10.72 30.70 8.41
C GLU A 50 11.23 29.56 9.32
N ASP A 51 12.12 29.89 10.27
CA ASP A 51 12.63 29.00 11.32
C ASP A 51 11.82 29.12 12.62
N ILE A 52 10.52 28.82 12.55
CA ILE A 52 9.76 28.53 13.78
C ILE A 52 10.30 27.20 14.31
N GLU A 53 11.17 27.28 15.32
CA GLU A 53 11.59 26.13 16.12
C GLU A 53 10.34 25.35 16.51
N LYS A 54 10.24 24.10 16.03
CA LYS A 54 9.08 23.25 16.29
C LYS A 54 8.84 23.19 17.77
N SER A 55 7.59 23.39 18.17
CA SER A 55 7.22 23.25 19.57
C SER A 55 7.65 21.88 20.07
N LEU A 56 8.22 21.82 21.27
CA LEU A 56 8.70 20.58 21.89
C LEU A 56 7.60 19.49 21.94
N GLU A 57 6.33 19.91 21.93
CA GLU A 57 5.19 19.00 21.82
C GLU A 57 5.03 18.38 20.43
N GLU A 58 5.24 19.14 19.35
CA GLU A 58 5.21 18.63 17.97
C GLU A 58 6.31 17.60 17.72
N GLU A 59 7.50 17.83 18.28
CA GLU A 59 8.60 16.88 18.18
C GLU A 59 8.29 15.57 18.93
N LYS A 60 7.73 15.66 20.14
CA LYS A 60 7.23 14.48 20.87
C LYS A 60 6.17 13.71 20.08
N GLN A 61 5.22 14.42 19.45
CA GLN A 61 4.20 13.79 18.62
C GLN A 61 4.79 13.10 17.40
N LYS A 62 5.78 13.72 16.74
CA LYS A 62 6.49 13.14 15.60
C LYS A 62 7.21 11.86 15.99
N ILE A 63 7.91 11.84 17.13
CA ILE A 63 8.60 10.64 17.63
C ILE A 63 7.58 9.52 17.93
N ARG A 64 6.48 9.83 18.63
CA ARG A 64 5.42 8.84 18.92
C ARG A 64 4.79 8.28 17.66
N TYR A 65 4.55 9.11 16.66
CA TYR A 65 4.03 8.66 15.36
C TYR A 65 5.05 7.80 14.61
N GLY A 66 6.32 8.21 14.59
CA GLY A 66 7.40 7.46 13.96
C GLY A 66 7.56 6.07 14.55
N ASN A 67 7.53 5.94 15.89
CA ASN A 67 7.60 4.65 16.57
C ASN A 67 6.41 3.74 16.21
N ARG A 68 5.18 4.27 16.22
CA ARG A 68 3.98 3.52 15.82
C ARG A 68 4.07 3.04 14.37
N MET A 69 4.52 3.90 13.46
CA MET A 69 4.67 3.55 12.05
C MET A 69 5.78 2.51 11.84
N ALA A 70 6.90 2.61 12.57
CA ALA A 70 7.99 1.64 12.51
C ALA A 70 7.55 0.26 12.99
N GLU A 71 6.79 0.18 14.08
CA GLU A 71 6.23 -1.06 14.58
C GLU A 71 5.24 -1.69 13.59
N ALA A 72 4.31 -0.89 13.04
CA ALA A 72 3.38 -1.34 12.01
C ALA A 72 4.10 -1.86 10.76
N ASN A 73 5.15 -1.17 10.31
CA ASN A 73 5.97 -1.59 9.17
C ASN A 73 6.73 -2.88 9.45
N ARG A 74 7.26 -3.06 10.67
CA ARG A 74 7.93 -4.30 11.08
C ARG A 74 6.95 -5.48 11.09
N ALA A 75 5.75 -5.29 11.65
CA ALA A 75 4.70 -6.31 11.64
C ALA A 75 4.29 -6.70 10.22
N LYS A 76 4.09 -5.70 9.35
CA LYS A 76 3.80 -5.90 7.92
C LYS A 76 4.90 -6.67 7.21
N GLN A 77 6.17 -6.36 7.48
CA GLN A 77 7.30 -7.05 6.87
C GLN A 77 7.42 -8.50 7.35
N ASN A 78 7.23 -8.75 8.65
CA ASN A 78 7.21 -10.11 9.19
C ASN A 78 6.12 -10.96 8.53
N LEU A 79 4.90 -10.41 8.39
CA LEU A 79 3.80 -11.10 7.74
C LEU A 79 4.10 -11.40 6.27
N ARG A 80 4.73 -10.47 5.55
CA ARG A 80 5.19 -10.70 4.16
C ARG A 80 6.22 -11.81 4.06
N ASN A 81 7.17 -11.87 5.00
CA ASN A 81 8.18 -12.92 5.02
C ASN A 81 7.52 -14.30 5.24
N VAL A 82 6.58 -14.39 6.18
CA VAL A 82 5.82 -15.63 6.42
C VAL A 82 5.03 -16.05 5.17
N LEU A 83 4.31 -15.11 4.54
CA LEU A 83 3.59 -15.39 3.28
C LEU A 83 4.52 -15.88 2.18
N ALA A 84 5.69 -15.25 2.01
CA ALA A 84 6.67 -15.68 1.01
C ALA A 84 7.18 -17.10 1.29
N THR A 85 7.44 -17.46 2.56
CA THR A 85 7.85 -18.82 2.92
C THR A 85 6.76 -19.85 2.61
N LEU A 86 5.50 -19.56 2.93
CA LEU A 86 4.36 -20.43 2.65
C LEU A 86 4.13 -20.59 1.15
N GLN A 87 4.24 -19.51 0.37
CA GLN A 87 4.12 -19.55 -1.09
C GLN A 87 5.22 -20.42 -1.73
N ASN A 88 6.46 -20.31 -1.24
CA ASN A 88 7.56 -21.14 -1.72
C ASN A 88 7.33 -22.62 -1.38
N GLN A 89 6.89 -22.93 -0.16
CA GLN A 89 6.56 -24.30 0.25
C GLN A 89 5.43 -24.87 -0.60
N LEU A 90 4.36 -24.11 -0.81
CA LEU A 90 3.24 -24.50 -1.67
C LEU A 90 3.72 -24.74 -3.11
N GLY A 91 4.53 -23.85 -3.66
CA GLY A 91 5.10 -24.01 -5.00
C GLY A 91 5.96 -25.26 -5.16
N LEU A 92 6.73 -25.63 -4.12
CA LEU A 92 7.48 -26.90 -4.10
C LEU A 92 6.57 -28.12 -4.07
N ILE A 93 5.48 -28.07 -3.30
CA ILE A 93 4.48 -29.14 -3.23
C ILE A 93 3.79 -29.30 -4.59
N LEU A 94 3.35 -28.20 -5.21
CA LEU A 94 2.69 -28.20 -6.52
C LEU A 94 3.60 -28.73 -7.62
N ARG A 95 4.90 -28.40 -7.60
CA ARG A 95 5.88 -28.98 -8.54
C ARG A 95 5.98 -30.50 -8.38
N ARG A 96 6.10 -30.99 -7.15
CA ARG A 96 6.12 -32.43 -6.86
C ARG A 96 4.82 -33.12 -7.29
N LEU A 97 3.67 -32.48 -7.11
CA LEU A 97 2.38 -32.99 -7.58
C LEU A 97 2.32 -33.07 -9.11
N ASN A 98 2.93 -32.11 -9.81
CA ASN A 98 3.01 -32.13 -11.27
C ASN A 98 3.94 -33.23 -11.82
N ASP A 99 4.98 -33.59 -11.06
CA ASP A 99 5.88 -34.70 -11.42
C ASP A 99 5.22 -36.08 -11.26
N ILE A 100 4.11 -36.18 -10.51
CA ILE A 100 3.34 -37.41 -10.33
C ILE A 100 2.42 -37.62 -11.55
N PRO A 101 2.31 -38.87 -12.06
CA PRO A 101 1.36 -39.23 -13.11
C PRO A 101 -0.08 -38.82 -12.74
N GLU A 102 -0.83 -38.34 -13.72
CA GLU A 102 -2.19 -37.80 -13.54
C GLU A 102 -3.16 -38.84 -12.94
N SER A 103 -2.92 -40.13 -13.17
CA SER A 103 -3.72 -41.23 -12.61
C SER A 103 -3.62 -41.40 -11.09
N ILE A 104 -2.57 -40.85 -10.46
CA ILE A 104 -2.30 -40.97 -9.02
C ILE A 104 -2.29 -39.58 -8.37
N ARG A 105 -2.49 -38.51 -9.15
CA ARG A 105 -2.52 -37.15 -8.63
C ARG A 105 -3.84 -36.95 -7.86
N PRO A 106 -3.78 -36.56 -6.58
CA PRO A 106 -4.97 -36.24 -5.81
C PRO A 106 -5.69 -35.03 -6.43
N SER A 107 -7.02 -35.10 -6.47
CA SER A 107 -7.90 -34.00 -6.88
C SER A 107 -8.00 -32.97 -5.75
N ASP A 108 -8.44 -31.75 -6.08
CA ASP A 108 -8.72 -30.72 -5.07
C ASP A 108 -9.77 -31.19 -4.05
N GLU A 109 -10.73 -32.02 -4.49
CA GLU A 109 -11.74 -32.65 -3.64
C GLU A 109 -11.13 -33.57 -2.57
N ASP A 110 -9.98 -34.20 -2.85
CA ASP A 110 -9.30 -35.08 -1.89
C ASP A 110 -8.68 -34.29 -0.72
N PHE A 111 -8.47 -32.99 -0.91
CA PHE A 111 -7.97 -32.08 0.11
C PHE A 111 -9.10 -31.37 0.88
N GLU A 112 -10.35 -31.50 0.44
CA GLU A 112 -11.50 -30.94 1.15
C GLU A 112 -11.89 -31.83 2.34
N LEU A 113 -11.67 -31.31 3.55
CA LEU A 113 -12.08 -32.02 4.78
C LEU A 113 -13.61 -32.01 4.98
N ASP A 114 -14.22 -30.84 4.80
CA ASP A 114 -15.67 -30.65 4.84
C ASP A 114 -16.02 -29.41 3.99
N PRO A 115 -16.88 -29.54 2.97
CA PRO A 115 -17.25 -28.42 2.10
C PRO A 115 -17.86 -27.24 2.88
N ARG A 116 -18.55 -27.51 4.00
CA ARG A 116 -19.14 -26.45 4.86
C ARG A 116 -18.08 -25.58 5.51
N ILE A 117 -16.96 -26.19 5.90
CA ILE A 117 -15.83 -25.48 6.52
C ILE A 117 -15.11 -24.65 5.46
N THR A 118 -14.87 -25.24 4.28
CA THR A 118 -14.24 -24.55 3.15
C THR A 118 -15.06 -23.33 2.72
N GLU A 119 -16.38 -23.48 2.54
CA GLU A 119 -17.26 -22.38 2.15
C GLU A 119 -17.31 -21.29 3.23
N ALA A 120 -17.41 -21.66 4.51
CA ALA A 120 -17.37 -20.70 5.60
C ALA A 120 -16.06 -19.91 5.61
N THR A 121 -14.92 -20.58 5.39
CA THR A 121 -13.59 -19.97 5.34
C THR A 121 -13.46 -19.01 4.16
N ILE A 122 -13.91 -19.42 2.97
CA ILE A 122 -13.95 -18.57 1.77
C ILE A 122 -14.80 -17.33 2.02
N ARG A 123 -15.99 -17.49 2.61
CA ARG A 123 -16.89 -16.38 2.93
C ARG A 123 -16.25 -15.39 3.90
N MET A 124 -15.61 -15.89 4.96
CA MET A 124 -14.88 -15.05 5.94
C MET A 124 -13.73 -14.28 5.30
N ALA A 125 -13.04 -14.88 4.32
CA ALA A 125 -11.95 -14.21 3.60
C ALA A 125 -12.43 -13.24 2.52
N LYS A 126 -13.63 -13.44 1.97
CA LYS A 126 -14.16 -12.67 0.84
C LYS A 126 -14.47 -11.22 1.21
N GLU A 127 -15.14 -10.99 2.34
CA GLU A 127 -15.52 -9.65 2.79
C GLU A 127 -14.31 -8.69 2.93
N PRO A 128 -13.26 -9.02 3.70
CA PRO A 128 -12.11 -8.12 3.84
C PRO A 128 -11.36 -7.94 2.51
N LEU A 129 -11.33 -8.97 1.66
CA LEU A 129 -10.69 -8.91 0.35
C LEU A 129 -11.43 -7.93 -0.58
N GLU A 130 -12.76 -7.95 -0.60
CA GLU A 130 -13.56 -6.99 -1.38
C GLU A 130 -13.41 -5.56 -0.85
N LEU A 131 -13.34 -5.38 0.47
CA LEU A 131 -13.04 -4.07 1.07
C LEU A 131 -11.65 -3.55 0.65
N ILE A 132 -10.65 -4.42 0.59
CA ILE A 132 -9.31 -4.04 0.14
C ILE A 132 -9.32 -3.69 -1.35
N LYS A 133 -9.98 -4.50 -2.18
CA LYS A 133 -10.12 -4.24 -3.62
C LYS A 133 -10.78 -2.91 -3.91
N THR A 134 -11.87 -2.59 -3.21
CA THR A 134 -12.58 -1.31 -3.38
C THR A 134 -11.70 -0.12 -2.98
N LYS A 135 -10.97 -0.21 -1.87
CA LYS A 135 -10.01 0.82 -1.44
C LYS A 135 -8.85 1.00 -2.42
N MET A 136 -8.32 -0.09 -2.98
CA MET A 136 -7.19 -0.06 -3.91
C MET A 136 -7.58 0.21 -5.37
N ARG A 137 -8.87 0.19 -5.71
CA ARG A 137 -9.35 0.30 -7.10
C ARG A 137 -8.79 1.52 -7.81
N TYR A 138 -8.88 2.67 -7.15
CA TYR A 138 -8.40 3.94 -7.70
C TYR A 138 -6.89 3.94 -7.92
N ASP A 139 -6.10 3.48 -6.94
CA ASP A 139 -4.64 3.47 -7.06
C ASP A 139 -4.18 2.51 -8.17
N ILE A 140 -4.83 1.36 -8.30
CA ILE A 140 -4.56 0.40 -9.37
C ILE A 140 -4.89 1.03 -10.73
N GLU A 141 -6.06 1.65 -10.88
CA GLU A 141 -6.50 2.27 -12.13
C GLU A 141 -5.61 3.46 -12.52
N LYS A 142 -5.25 4.30 -11.55
CA LYS A 142 -4.29 5.40 -11.72
C LYS A 142 -2.93 4.89 -12.16
N SER A 143 -2.42 3.82 -11.53
CA SER A 143 -1.14 3.22 -11.90
C SER A 143 -1.18 2.60 -13.29
N LYS A 144 -2.28 1.95 -13.67
CA LYS A 144 -2.48 1.39 -15.02
C LYS A 144 -2.47 2.49 -16.08
N PHE A 145 -3.24 3.56 -15.87
CA PHE A 145 -3.31 4.68 -16.80
C PHE A 145 -1.95 5.40 -16.92
N GLY A 146 -1.25 5.57 -15.79
CA GLY A 146 0.11 6.12 -15.79
C GLY A 146 1.09 5.26 -16.57
N PHE A 147 1.03 3.94 -16.39
CA PHE A 147 1.84 2.98 -17.17
C PHE A 147 1.53 3.06 -18.65
N GLU A 148 0.25 3.06 -19.04
CA GLU A 148 -0.18 3.13 -20.44
C GLU A 148 0.29 4.43 -21.11
N LYS A 149 0.23 5.56 -20.40
CA LYS A 149 0.75 6.84 -20.91
C LYS A 149 2.26 6.79 -21.14
N LEU A 150 3.02 6.22 -20.20
CA LEU A 150 4.47 6.06 -20.34
C LEU A 150 4.83 5.09 -21.45
N TYR A 151 4.14 3.96 -21.52
CA TYR A 151 4.31 2.96 -22.57
C TYR A 151 4.05 3.56 -23.95
N ASN A 152 2.93 4.27 -24.13
CA ASN A 152 2.59 4.91 -25.39
C ASN A 152 3.52 6.07 -25.75
N TYR A 153 4.13 6.75 -24.79
CA TYR A 153 5.06 7.85 -25.04
C TYR A 153 6.48 7.36 -25.38
N PHE A 154 6.96 6.31 -24.72
CA PHE A 154 8.36 5.86 -24.84
C PHE A 154 8.57 4.62 -25.71
N LEU A 155 7.60 3.71 -25.76
CA LEU A 155 7.81 2.37 -26.34
C LEU A 155 6.97 2.12 -27.59
N ARG A 156 5.83 2.81 -27.76
CA ARG A 156 4.98 2.66 -28.96
C ARG A 156 5.71 3.04 -30.25
N ASP A 157 6.62 4.00 -30.20
CA ASP A 157 7.37 4.46 -31.38
C ASP A 157 8.77 3.82 -31.49
N VAL A 158 9.12 2.90 -30.58
CA VAL A 158 10.42 2.21 -30.54
C VAL A 158 10.23 0.74 -30.90
N ASP A 159 9.61 0.49 -32.06
CA ASP A 159 9.52 -0.86 -32.66
C ASP A 159 10.82 -1.26 -33.39
N CYS A 160 11.84 -0.40 -33.40
CA CYS A 160 13.10 -0.65 -34.11
C CYS A 160 14.28 -0.80 -33.14
N PHE A 161 14.44 -1.98 -32.54
CA PHE A 161 15.70 -2.34 -31.88
C PHE A 161 16.66 -2.97 -32.90
N TYR A 162 17.71 -2.24 -33.27
CA TYR A 162 18.84 -2.85 -33.97
C TYR A 162 19.67 -3.65 -32.97
N LYS A 163 19.90 -4.93 -33.26
CA LYS A 163 20.86 -5.75 -32.51
C LYS A 163 22.18 -5.72 -33.27
N TYR A 164 23.22 -5.10 -32.70
CA TYR A 164 24.56 -5.21 -33.25
C TYR A 164 25.18 -6.54 -32.82
N VAL A 165 25.34 -7.47 -33.75
CA VAL A 165 26.17 -8.67 -33.55
C VAL A 165 27.53 -8.39 -34.17
N PHE A 166 28.55 -8.23 -33.32
CA PHE A 166 29.94 -8.14 -33.76
C PHE A 166 30.52 -9.55 -33.77
N ASP A 167 30.69 -10.12 -34.96
CA ASP A 167 31.40 -11.38 -35.12
C ASP A 167 32.92 -11.11 -35.14
N THR A 168 33.65 -11.58 -34.14
CA THR A 168 35.08 -11.23 -33.95
C THR A 168 36.03 -12.03 -34.84
N LYS A 169 35.52 -12.94 -35.67
CA LYS A 169 36.35 -13.84 -36.50
C LYS A 169 36.42 -13.47 -37.98
N VAL A 170 35.47 -12.70 -38.48
CA VAL A 170 35.39 -12.28 -39.88
C VAL A 170 34.95 -10.83 -39.81
N GLY A 171 35.82 -9.87 -40.13
CA GLY A 171 35.56 -8.43 -39.96
C GLY A 171 34.45 -7.89 -40.88
N GLN A 172 33.21 -8.36 -40.68
CA GLN A 172 32.05 -8.03 -41.48
C GLN A 172 30.86 -7.81 -40.55
N SER A 173 30.41 -6.57 -40.47
CA SER A 173 29.19 -6.18 -39.77
C SER A 173 27.98 -6.48 -40.65
N ARG A 174 27.02 -7.23 -40.12
CA ARG A 174 25.73 -7.48 -40.78
C ARG A 174 24.63 -6.75 -40.01
N PHE A 175 23.79 -6.03 -40.73
CA PHE A 175 22.66 -5.28 -40.18
C PHE A 175 21.39 -6.09 -40.44
N ASP A 176 20.84 -6.70 -39.40
CA ASP A 176 19.55 -7.39 -39.49
C ASP A 176 18.50 -6.58 -38.73
N CYS A 177 17.45 -6.16 -39.45
CA CYS A 177 16.26 -5.56 -38.84
C CYS A 177 15.37 -6.66 -38.27
N LEU A 178 15.21 -6.69 -36.95
CA LEU A 178 14.13 -7.46 -36.34
C LEU A 178 12.84 -6.66 -36.56
N THR A 179 11.99 -7.15 -37.46
CA THR A 179 10.56 -6.78 -37.45
C THR A 179 9.84 -7.85 -36.65
N ASP A 180 9.18 -7.39 -35.60
CA ASP A 180 8.15 -8.00 -34.77
C ASP A 180 8.31 -9.46 -34.29
N LEU A 181 8.08 -9.62 -32.98
CA LEU A 181 7.78 -10.87 -32.28
C LEU A 181 8.91 -11.69 -31.63
N GLU A 182 9.88 -11.06 -30.95
CA GLU A 182 10.65 -11.76 -29.87
C GLU A 182 10.81 -10.93 -28.58
N VAL A 183 9.97 -9.91 -28.36
CA VAL A 183 10.01 -9.14 -27.10
C VAL A 183 9.41 -9.92 -25.90
N GLY A 184 8.77 -11.06 -26.16
CA GLY A 184 8.12 -11.90 -25.15
C GLY A 184 9.07 -12.69 -24.23
N SER A 185 10.38 -12.74 -24.48
CA SER A 185 11.31 -13.61 -23.75
C SER A 185 12.26 -12.90 -22.78
N TYR A 186 12.31 -11.55 -22.78
CA TYR A 186 13.27 -10.78 -21.98
C TYR A 186 12.68 -10.00 -20.80
N PHE A 187 11.35 -9.94 -20.67
CA PHE A 187 10.71 -9.49 -19.45
C PHE A 187 10.10 -10.70 -18.75
N PRO A 188 10.48 -11.02 -17.50
CA PRO A 188 9.77 -12.04 -16.76
C PRO A 188 8.30 -11.60 -16.70
N PRO A 189 7.33 -12.48 -17.01
CA PRO A 189 5.95 -12.15 -16.75
C PRO A 189 5.86 -11.83 -15.26
N LEU A 190 5.35 -10.64 -14.94
CA LEU A 190 4.80 -10.36 -13.62
C LEU A 190 3.67 -11.36 -13.41
N THR A 191 4.02 -12.54 -12.91
CA THR A 191 3.11 -13.54 -12.33
C THR A 191 2.56 -12.93 -11.04
N LEU A 192 1.69 -11.93 -11.22
CA LEU A 192 0.56 -11.72 -10.33
C LEU A 192 -0.24 -13.01 -10.40
N LEU A 193 -0.11 -13.82 -9.34
CA LEU A 193 -0.97 -14.94 -8.99
C LEU A 193 -2.44 -14.52 -9.12
N ARG A 194 -3.00 -14.63 -10.34
CA ARG A 194 -4.42 -14.81 -10.57
C ARG A 194 -4.71 -16.28 -10.32
N GLY A 195 -5.14 -16.59 -9.10
CA GLY A 195 -5.95 -17.77 -8.88
C GLY A 195 -7.29 -17.59 -9.60
N GLY A 196 -7.71 -18.65 -10.28
CA GLY A 196 -9.12 -18.99 -10.50
C GLY A 196 -9.79 -18.43 -11.75
N LEU A 197 -10.27 -19.38 -12.56
CA LEU A 197 -11.44 -19.29 -13.45
C LEU A 197 -11.14 -18.52 -14.78
N ILE A 198 -11.25 -19.09 -15.97
CA ILE A 198 -12.47 -19.60 -16.62
C ILE A 198 -12.11 -20.25 -17.99
N ASP A 199 -12.95 -21.21 -18.39
CA ASP A 199 -13.31 -21.69 -19.74
C ASP A 199 -12.45 -22.69 -20.55
N LEU A 200 -12.97 -23.93 -20.53
CA LEU A 200 -13.19 -24.75 -21.72
C LEU A 200 -13.56 -23.88 -22.94
N ALA A 201 -12.67 -23.85 -23.94
CA ALA A 201 -13.06 -23.59 -25.31
C ALA A 201 -12.40 -24.61 -26.24
N ARG A 202 -13.26 -25.45 -26.81
CA ARG A 202 -13.09 -26.29 -28.00
C ARG A 202 -11.95 -25.86 -28.93
N SER A 203 -11.17 -26.83 -29.37
CA SER A 203 -10.79 -26.90 -30.79
C SER A 203 -10.96 -28.33 -31.29
N ASP A 204 -11.99 -28.50 -32.12
CA ASP A 204 -12.13 -29.60 -33.07
C ASP A 204 -11.07 -29.46 -34.18
N SER A 205 -10.67 -30.61 -34.75
CA SER A 205 -9.92 -30.79 -36.01
C SER A 205 -8.47 -30.26 -35.99
N TRP A 206 -7.46 -30.92 -36.55
CA TRP A 206 -7.33 -31.38 -37.93
C TRP A 206 -6.45 -32.64 -38.05
N SER A 207 -6.91 -33.55 -38.92
CA SER A 207 -6.18 -34.49 -39.80
C SER A 207 -5.13 -35.45 -39.23
#